data_AF-A0A935GE48-F1
#
_entry.id   AF-A0A935GE48-F1
#
_cell.length_a   1.000
_cell.length_b   1.000
_cell.length_c   1.000
_cell.angle_alpha   90.00
_cell.angle_beta   90.00
_cell.angle_gamma   90.00
#
_symmetry.space_group_name_H-M   'P 1'
#
loop_
_entity.id
_entity.type
_entity.pdbx_description
1 polymer ?
#
loop_
_entity_poly.entity_id
_entity_poly.type
_entity_poly.pdbx_seq_one_letter_code
_entity_poly.pdbx_strand_id
1 'polypeptide(L)'
;MVDDKKLYCKDNRKSALLRKAIRDSYGNTLQLDEIEIIVDAEDAKKIWEQLINYLPVYALFHSDRKNQDLDSEVQDPLKFAIEQIFKRDDIQKKLSEIAQNIENEIKSIAESTISKFKDIAKQDAEVKPNIPEVSTLKWKDVYKNIGFNTDNEVPLNKRGSGFRRLMLLSFFLAEVEKQKNDTKVNTIYAIEEPETSLHPDLQKYF
;
A
#
# COMPACT_ATOMS: atom_id res chain seq x y z
N MET A 1 -15.96 44.90 -0.97
CA MET A 1 -15.85 44.76 -2.45
C MET A 1 -17.19 44.52 -3.14
N VAL A 2 -18.00 43.52 -2.75
CA VAL A 2 -19.36 43.33 -3.30
C VAL A 2 -20.28 44.50 -2.93
N ASP A 3 -20.30 44.90 -1.66
CA ASP A 3 -21.10 46.03 -1.20
C ASP A 3 -20.58 47.37 -1.75
N ASP A 4 -19.26 47.57 -1.78
CA ASP A 4 -18.62 48.77 -2.34
C ASP A 4 -18.89 48.96 -3.83
N LYS A 5 -18.99 47.86 -4.59
CA LYS A 5 -19.34 47.88 -6.02
C LYS A 5 -20.83 47.69 -6.30
N LYS A 6 -21.68 47.66 -5.25
CA LYS A 6 -23.13 47.43 -5.32
C LYS A 6 -23.51 46.22 -6.18
N LEU A 7 -22.72 45.14 -6.08
CA LEU A 7 -22.96 43.92 -6.83
C LEU A 7 -24.05 43.09 -6.16
N TYR A 8 -25.01 42.59 -6.95
CA TYR A 8 -26.05 41.72 -6.43
C TYR A 8 -25.49 40.33 -6.12
N CYS A 9 -25.66 39.88 -4.88
CA CYS A 9 -25.36 38.52 -4.46
C CYS A 9 -26.55 37.97 -3.66
N LYS A 10 -26.96 36.73 -3.99
CA LYS A 10 -28.16 36.10 -3.41
C LYS A 10 -28.04 35.81 -1.91
N ASP A 11 -26.83 35.54 -1.41
CA ASP A 11 -26.57 35.33 0.02
C ASP A 11 -25.13 35.75 0.36
N ASN A 12 -24.99 36.88 1.04
CA ASN A 12 -23.69 37.47 1.39
C ASN A 12 -22.92 36.69 2.47
N ARG A 13 -23.50 35.63 3.05
CA ARG A 13 -22.79 34.76 4.01
C ARG A 13 -22.05 33.60 3.33
N LYS A 14 -22.31 33.36 2.05
CA LYS A 14 -21.69 32.26 1.29
C LYS A 14 -20.54 32.78 0.43
N SER A 15 -19.31 32.51 0.86
CA SER A 15 -18.07 32.91 0.17
C SER A 15 -18.06 32.51 -1.32
N ALA A 16 -18.57 31.31 -1.65
CA ALA A 16 -18.67 30.87 -3.04
C ALA A 16 -19.58 31.77 -3.92
N LEU A 17 -20.71 32.24 -3.39
CA LEU A 17 -21.64 33.11 -4.11
C LEU A 17 -21.08 34.52 -4.25
N LEU A 18 -20.40 35.03 -3.22
CA LEU A 18 -19.69 36.32 -3.29
C LEU A 18 -18.60 36.29 -4.36
N ARG A 19 -17.73 35.25 -4.37
CA ARG A 19 -16.68 35.09 -5.40
C ARG A 19 -17.26 35.02 -6.81
N LYS A 20 -18.38 34.31 -6.97
CA LYS A 20 -19.09 34.23 -8.24
C LYS A 20 -19.64 35.60 -8.69
N ALA A 21 -20.35 36.31 -7.81
CA ALA A 21 -20.90 37.64 -8.13
C ALA A 21 -19.81 38.66 -8.50
N ILE A 22 -18.66 38.63 -7.80
CA ILE A 22 -17.50 39.44 -8.16
C ILE A 22 -17.01 39.05 -9.56
N ARG A 23 -16.74 37.76 -9.82
CA ARG A 23 -16.20 37.29 -11.11
C ARG A 23 -17.14 37.61 -12.28
N ASP A 24 -18.44 37.36 -12.12
CA ASP A 24 -19.44 37.61 -13.14
C ASP A 24 -19.56 39.12 -13.48
N SER A 25 -19.30 40.02 -12.51
CA SER A 25 -19.31 41.47 -12.74
C SER A 25 -18.23 41.96 -13.71
N TYR A 26 -17.14 41.21 -13.86
CA TYR A 26 -16.08 41.52 -14.82
C TYR A 26 -16.31 40.85 -16.18
N GLY A 27 -17.28 39.94 -16.31
CA GLY A 27 -17.63 39.29 -17.58
C GLY A 27 -16.41 38.86 -18.41
N ASN A 28 -16.28 39.41 -19.62
CA ASN A 28 -15.17 39.18 -20.54
C ASN A 28 -14.03 40.23 -20.44
N THR A 29 -14.12 41.20 -19.54
CA THR A 29 -13.09 42.24 -19.35
C THR A 29 -12.03 41.85 -18.32
N LEU A 30 -11.89 40.56 -18.04
CA LEU A 30 -10.84 40.05 -17.18
C LEU A 30 -9.51 40.23 -17.90
N GLN A 31 -8.62 41.04 -17.30
CA GLN A 31 -7.22 41.09 -17.70
C GLN A 31 -6.53 39.91 -17.04
N LEU A 32 -6.16 38.93 -17.85
CA LEU A 32 -5.47 37.73 -17.42
C LEU A 32 -4.01 37.87 -17.78
N ASP A 33 -3.14 37.73 -16.78
CA ASP A 33 -1.70 37.66 -16.97
C ASP A 33 -1.18 36.38 -16.31
N GLU A 34 -0.11 35.83 -16.87
CA GLU A 34 0.62 34.74 -16.22
C GLU A 34 1.42 35.33 -15.05
N ILE A 35 1.22 34.75 -13.86
CA ILE A 35 1.95 35.12 -12.65
C ILE A 35 2.57 33.87 -12.03
N GLU A 36 3.77 34.02 -11.49
CA GLU A 36 4.38 32.98 -10.67
C GLU A 36 3.67 32.91 -9.31
N ILE A 37 3.31 31.70 -8.88
CA ILE A 37 2.71 31.46 -7.58
C ILE A 37 3.77 30.87 -6.66
N ILE A 38 3.98 31.50 -5.50
CA ILE A 38 4.90 30.98 -4.50
C ILE A 38 4.28 29.72 -3.89
N VAL A 39 5.00 28.60 -3.98
CA VAL A 39 4.50 27.25 -3.63
C VAL A 39 4.23 27.09 -2.12
N ASP A 40 4.82 27.93 -1.28
CA ASP A 40 4.67 27.92 0.18
C ASP A 40 3.48 28.75 0.70
N ALA A 41 2.78 29.49 -0.17
CA ALA A 41 1.63 30.29 0.22
C ALA A 41 0.47 29.39 0.70
N GLU A 42 -0.31 29.88 1.67
CA GLU A 42 -1.35 29.12 2.37
C GLU A 42 -2.39 28.44 1.44
N ASP A 43 -2.66 29.04 0.28
CA ASP A 43 -3.56 28.50 -0.74
C ASP A 43 -2.87 27.64 -1.81
N ALA A 44 -1.54 27.73 -1.97
CA ALA A 44 -0.79 26.92 -2.93
C ALA A 44 -0.82 25.43 -2.56
N LYS A 45 -0.85 25.10 -1.25
CA LYS A 45 -1.02 23.72 -0.77
C LYS A 45 -2.33 23.09 -1.23
N LYS A 46 -3.44 23.84 -1.16
CA LYS A 46 -4.76 23.34 -1.61
C LYS A 46 -4.78 23.11 -3.12
N ILE A 47 -4.12 23.99 -3.89
CA ILE A 47 -3.97 23.83 -5.34
C ILE A 47 -3.12 22.58 -5.65
N TRP A 48 -1.99 22.42 -4.96
CA TRP A 48 -1.12 21.26 -5.10
C TRP A 48 -1.83 19.94 -4.78
N GLU A 49 -2.63 19.88 -3.71
CA GLU A 49 -3.45 18.71 -3.36
C GLU A 49 -4.44 18.34 -4.49
N GLN A 50 -4.95 19.32 -5.23
CA GLN A 50 -5.79 19.05 -6.41
C GLN A 50 -4.96 18.60 -7.61
N LEU A 51 -3.80 19.23 -7.85
CA LEU A 51 -2.90 18.90 -8.96
C LEU A 51 -2.33 17.49 -8.86
N ILE A 52 -2.03 17.00 -7.64
CA ILE A 52 -1.54 15.64 -7.39
C ILE A 52 -2.47 14.60 -8.04
N ASN A 53 -3.78 14.81 -8.05
CA ASN A 53 -4.75 13.88 -8.64
C ASN A 53 -4.64 13.76 -10.16
N TYR A 54 -3.98 14.71 -10.82
CA TYR A 54 -3.76 14.74 -12.27
C TYR A 54 -2.32 14.40 -12.65
N LEU A 55 -1.41 14.32 -11.68
CA LEU A 55 -0.03 13.93 -11.95
C LEU A 55 0.03 12.45 -12.36
N PRO A 56 0.95 12.10 -13.27
CA PRO A 56 1.14 10.71 -13.63
C PRO A 56 1.70 9.93 -12.43
N VAL A 57 1.35 8.64 -12.37
CA VAL A 57 2.02 7.71 -11.47
C VAL A 57 3.46 7.54 -11.94
N TYR A 58 4.42 7.89 -11.09
CA TYR A 58 5.83 7.67 -11.34
C TYR A 58 6.27 6.36 -10.67
N ALA A 59 6.50 5.34 -11.49
CA ALA A 59 6.87 4.00 -11.04
C ALA A 59 8.37 3.77 -11.27
N LEU A 60 9.14 3.72 -10.19
CA LEU A 60 10.60 3.55 -10.21
C LEU A 60 11.01 2.12 -9.85
N PHE A 61 11.74 1.47 -10.76
CA PHE A 61 12.40 0.18 -10.55
C PHE A 61 13.92 0.39 -10.44
N HIS A 62 14.47 0.17 -9.25
CA HIS A 62 15.90 0.35 -8.96
C HIS A 62 16.65 -0.97 -9.14
N SER A 63 17.70 -0.95 -9.96
CA SER A 63 18.54 -2.09 -10.34
C SER A 63 19.40 -2.64 -9.21
N ASP A 64 19.98 -1.74 -8.42
CA ASP A 64 21.10 -2.01 -7.54
C ASP A 64 20.70 -1.79 -6.08
N ARG A 65 19.62 -2.47 -5.68
CA ARG A 65 19.34 -2.66 -4.26
C ARG A 65 20.40 -3.62 -3.76
N LYS A 66 21.31 -3.12 -2.90
CA LYS A 66 22.40 -3.89 -2.29
C LYS A 66 21.92 -5.32 -2.05
N ASN A 67 22.58 -6.29 -2.68
CA ASN A 67 22.42 -7.73 -2.46
C ASN A 67 22.83 -8.12 -1.02
N GLN A 68 22.27 -7.46 -0.01
CA GLN A 68 22.22 -7.95 1.33
C GLN A 68 20.91 -8.75 1.39
N ASP A 69 21.01 -10.03 1.73
CA ASP A 69 19.88 -10.96 1.95
C ASP A 69 18.82 -10.46 2.96
N LEU A 70 19.00 -9.25 3.49
CA LEU A 70 18.17 -8.58 4.47
C LEU A 70 16.94 -7.89 3.85
N ASP A 71 16.94 -7.56 2.55
CA ASP A 71 15.77 -6.93 1.89
C ASP A 71 14.81 -7.99 1.31
N SER A 72 14.43 -8.94 2.17
CA SER A 72 13.60 -10.10 1.81
C SER A 72 12.18 -9.74 1.32
N GLU A 73 11.72 -8.53 1.59
CA GLU A 73 10.43 -7.97 1.13
C GLU A 73 10.41 -7.72 -0.39
N VAL A 74 11.57 -7.44 -1.00
CA VAL A 74 11.67 -7.07 -2.43
C VAL A 74 12.13 -8.26 -3.28
N GLN A 75 12.73 -9.28 -2.67
CA GLN A 75 13.21 -10.47 -3.40
C GLN A 75 12.11 -11.47 -3.76
N ASP A 76 10.97 -11.43 -3.08
CA ASP A 76 9.84 -12.32 -3.34
C ASP A 76 8.54 -11.52 -3.56
N PRO A 77 8.22 -11.23 -4.83
CA PRO A 77 6.99 -10.57 -5.23
C PRO A 77 5.72 -11.04 -4.52
N LEU A 78 5.60 -12.34 -4.26
CA LEU A 78 4.40 -12.91 -3.65
C LEU A 78 4.31 -12.58 -2.17
N LYS A 79 5.44 -12.46 -1.46
CA LYS A 79 5.44 -12.05 -0.05
C LYS A 79 4.91 -10.63 0.09
N PHE A 80 5.36 -9.70 -0.76
CA PHE A 80 4.83 -8.34 -0.77
C PHE A 80 3.32 -8.34 -1.07
N ALA A 81 2.87 -9.10 -2.07
CA ALA A 81 1.45 -9.21 -2.39
C ALA A 81 0.61 -9.73 -1.21
N ILE A 82 1.14 -10.71 -0.46
CA ILE A 82 0.50 -11.24 0.75
C ILE A 82 0.38 -10.17 1.84
N GLU A 83 1.42 -9.37 2.06
CA GLU A 83 1.36 -8.28 3.03
C GLU A 83 0.27 -7.26 2.68
N GLN A 84 0.11 -6.93 1.40
CA GLN A 84 -0.98 -6.06 0.96
C GLN A 84 -2.35 -6.71 1.17
N ILE A 85 -2.48 -8.03 0.95
CA ILE A 85 -3.71 -8.77 1.22
C ILE A 85 -4.06 -8.73 2.71
N PHE A 86 -3.07 -8.91 3.61
CA PHE A 86 -3.28 -8.84 5.06
C PHE A 86 -3.63 -7.44 5.58
N LYS A 87 -3.36 -6.38 4.82
CA LYS A 87 -3.78 -5.01 5.15
C LYS A 87 -5.25 -4.74 4.81
N ARG A 88 -5.93 -5.61 4.07
CA ARG A 88 -7.33 -5.41 3.72
C ARG A 88 -8.25 -5.63 4.92
N ASP A 89 -9.16 -4.69 5.16
CA ASP A 89 -10.12 -4.74 6.27
C ASP A 89 -10.97 -6.02 6.29
N ASP A 90 -11.38 -6.53 5.12
CA ASP A 90 -12.19 -7.74 5.02
C ASP A 90 -11.42 -9.00 5.46
N ILE A 91 -10.12 -9.04 5.19
CA ILE A 91 -9.23 -10.12 5.62
C ILE A 91 -8.96 -9.99 7.11
N GLN A 92 -8.63 -8.80 7.61
CA GLN A 92 -8.38 -8.58 9.03
C GLN A 92 -9.57 -8.99 9.90
N LYS A 93 -10.79 -8.62 9.51
CA LYS A 93 -12.02 -9.02 10.21
C LYS A 93 -12.16 -10.54 10.32
N LYS A 94 -11.96 -11.27 9.22
CA LYS A 94 -12.03 -12.74 9.21
C LYS A 94 -10.96 -13.37 10.07
N LEU A 95 -9.73 -12.85 10.05
CA LEU A 95 -8.65 -13.36 10.89
C LEU A 95 -8.91 -13.13 12.36
N SER A 96 -9.49 -11.99 12.74
CA SER A 96 -9.91 -11.72 14.11
C SER A 96 -11.00 -12.68 14.58
N GLU A 97 -11.99 -12.98 13.72
CA GLU A 97 -13.04 -13.96 14.04
C GLU A 97 -12.46 -15.36 14.27
N ILE A 98 -11.58 -15.82 13.38
CA ILE A 98 -10.88 -17.10 13.53
C ILE A 98 -10.07 -17.14 14.83
N ALA A 99 -9.30 -16.08 15.11
CA ALA A 99 -8.46 -16.00 16.29
C ALA A 99 -9.30 -16.07 17.59
N GLN A 100 -10.43 -15.37 17.63
CA GLN A 100 -11.31 -15.36 18.78
C GLN A 100 -11.92 -16.74 19.05
N ASN A 101 -12.33 -17.44 18.00
CA ASN A 101 -12.87 -18.80 18.11
C ASN A 101 -11.82 -19.78 18.66
N ILE A 102 -10.58 -19.70 18.14
CA ILE A 102 -9.46 -20.52 18.61
C ILE A 102 -9.14 -20.19 20.08
N GLU A 103 -9.10 -18.92 20.46
CA GLU A 103 -8.82 -18.50 21.83
C GLU A 103 -9.85 -19.06 22.82
N ASN A 104 -11.13 -19.01 22.48
CA ASN A 104 -12.21 -19.54 23.32
C ASN A 104 -12.07 -21.06 23.54
N GLU A 105 -11.73 -21.81 22.49
CA GLU A 105 -11.51 -23.26 22.59
C GLU A 105 -10.26 -23.59 23.42
N ILE A 106 -9.16 -22.85 23.23
CA ILE A 106 -7.94 -23.03 24.04
C ILE A 106 -8.22 -22.74 25.52
N LYS A 107 -9.02 -21.71 25.83
CA LYS A 107 -9.44 -21.41 27.21
C LYS A 107 -10.24 -22.56 27.81
N SER A 108 -11.22 -23.09 27.08
CA SER A 108 -12.03 -24.24 27.51
C SER A 108 -11.16 -25.47 27.81
N ILE A 109 -10.22 -25.80 26.92
CA ILE A 109 -9.27 -26.90 27.11
C ILE A 109 -8.35 -26.65 28.32
N ALA A 110 -7.84 -25.43 28.47
CA ALA A 110 -6.97 -25.06 29.59
C ALA A 110 -7.70 -25.18 30.93
N GLU A 111 -8.93 -24.68 31.03
CA GLU A 111 -9.76 -24.77 32.24
C GLU A 111 -10.02 -26.22 32.62
N SER A 112 -10.42 -27.05 31.65
CA SER A 112 -10.62 -28.50 31.85
C SER A 112 -9.34 -29.20 32.32
N THR A 113 -8.20 -28.86 31.72
CA THR A 113 -6.89 -29.40 32.08
C THR A 113 -6.47 -29.00 33.50
N ILE A 114 -6.65 -27.73 33.86
CA ILE A 114 -6.33 -27.21 35.20
C ILE A 114 -7.22 -27.86 36.26
N SER A 115 -8.52 -28.01 35.97
CA SER A 115 -9.45 -28.73 36.86
C SER A 115 -8.96 -30.16 37.10
N LYS A 116 -8.60 -30.87 36.03
CA LYS A 116 -8.14 -32.27 36.15
C LYS A 116 -6.80 -32.38 36.86
N PHE A 117 -5.90 -31.42 36.65
CA PHE A 117 -4.64 -31.35 37.37
C PHE A 117 -4.85 -31.19 38.88
N LYS A 118 -5.77 -30.30 39.30
CA LYS A 118 -6.11 -30.11 40.72
C LYS A 118 -6.67 -31.38 41.36
N ASP A 119 -7.54 -32.09 40.65
CA ASP A 119 -8.10 -33.37 41.12
C ASP A 119 -7.01 -34.42 41.40
N ILE A 120 -5.99 -34.50 40.53
CA ILE A 120 -4.93 -35.51 40.58
C ILE A 120 -3.84 -35.11 41.58
N ALA A 121 -3.33 -33.89 41.47
CA ALA A 121 -2.12 -33.46 42.16
C ALA A 121 -2.38 -33.13 43.63
N LYS A 122 -3.64 -32.90 44.04
CA LYS A 122 -4.03 -32.56 45.42
C LYS A 122 -3.18 -31.44 46.04
N GLN A 123 -2.66 -30.54 45.21
CA GLN A 123 -1.83 -29.41 45.60
C GLN A 123 -2.40 -28.14 44.99
N ASP A 124 -2.33 -27.04 45.74
CA ASP A 124 -2.73 -25.71 45.26
C ASP A 124 -1.58 -25.06 44.50
N ALA A 125 -1.34 -25.53 43.28
CA ALA A 125 -0.50 -24.79 42.34
C ALA A 125 -1.36 -23.88 41.47
N GLU A 126 -0.97 -22.60 41.38
CA GLU A 126 -1.63 -21.63 40.49
C GLU A 126 -1.15 -21.85 39.06
N VAL A 127 -1.92 -22.63 38.29
CA VAL A 127 -1.67 -22.87 36.86
C VAL A 127 -2.55 -21.92 36.05
N LYS A 128 -1.95 -21.15 35.14
CA LYS A 128 -2.65 -20.26 34.22
C LYS A 128 -2.17 -20.51 32.79
N PRO A 129 -3.09 -20.55 31.80
CA PRO A 129 -2.69 -20.67 30.40
C PRO A 129 -2.04 -19.36 29.94
N ASN A 130 -0.94 -19.47 29.18
CA ASN A 130 -0.32 -18.34 28.51
C ASN A 130 -0.79 -18.32 27.04
N ILE A 131 -1.88 -17.61 26.78
CA ILE A 131 -2.47 -17.51 25.44
C ILE A 131 -2.02 -16.17 24.83
N PRO A 132 -1.35 -16.16 23.67
CA PRO A 132 -0.93 -14.93 23.03
C PRO A 132 -2.15 -14.09 22.61
N GLU A 133 -2.04 -12.77 22.71
CA GLU A 133 -3.09 -11.87 22.22
C GLU A 133 -3.27 -12.03 20.70
N VAL A 134 -4.52 -11.95 20.23
CA VAL A 134 -4.89 -12.00 18.81
C VAL A 134 -4.07 -11.02 17.95
N SER A 135 -3.79 -9.83 18.49
CA SER A 135 -2.98 -8.76 17.87
C SER A 135 -1.53 -9.17 17.59
N THR A 136 -1.01 -10.15 18.33
CA THR A 136 0.38 -10.61 18.26
C THR A 136 0.57 -11.82 17.34
N LEU A 137 -0.52 -12.38 16.80
CA LEU A 137 -0.49 -13.54 15.92
C LEU A 137 0.19 -13.21 14.59
N LYS A 138 1.20 -14.01 14.22
CA LYS A 138 1.95 -13.85 12.97
C LYS A 138 1.28 -14.58 11.81
N TRP A 139 0.13 -14.09 11.37
CA TRP A 139 -0.62 -14.70 10.25
C TRP A 139 0.20 -14.83 8.96
N LYS A 140 1.17 -13.94 8.75
CA LYS A 140 2.11 -14.02 7.62
C LYS A 140 2.94 -15.30 7.58
N ASP A 141 3.23 -15.91 8.74
CA ASP A 141 4.07 -17.11 8.82
C ASP A 141 3.37 -18.35 8.22
N VAL A 142 2.04 -18.32 8.08
CA VAL A 142 1.27 -19.34 7.36
C VAL A 142 1.69 -19.43 5.90
N TYR A 143 2.13 -18.32 5.31
CA TYR A 143 2.53 -18.23 3.90
C TYR A 143 4.05 -18.09 3.72
N LYS A 144 4.86 -18.35 4.76
CA LYS A 144 6.32 -18.14 4.71
C LYS A 144 7.06 -18.92 3.60
N ASN A 145 6.47 -20.02 3.12
CA ASN A 145 7.02 -20.90 2.10
C ASN A 145 6.40 -20.68 0.72
N ILE A 146 5.61 -19.62 0.55
CA ILE A 146 5.12 -19.24 -0.78
C ILE A 146 6.29 -18.77 -1.64
N GLY A 147 6.17 -18.97 -2.94
CA GLY A 147 7.15 -18.56 -3.94
C GLY A 147 6.79 -19.14 -5.29
N PHE A 148 7.58 -18.81 -6.30
CA PHE A 148 7.46 -19.42 -7.62
C PHE A 148 8.40 -20.61 -7.74
N ASN A 149 7.89 -21.73 -8.25
CA ASN A 149 8.72 -22.77 -8.84
C ASN A 149 8.80 -22.55 -10.36
N THR A 150 9.91 -22.95 -10.92
CA THR A 150 10.17 -22.95 -12.36
C THR A 150 10.19 -24.39 -12.88
N ASP A 151 10.60 -24.61 -14.13
CA ASP A 151 10.73 -25.96 -14.69
C ASP A 151 11.49 -26.91 -13.75
N ASN A 152 11.00 -28.16 -13.68
CA ASN A 152 11.51 -29.21 -12.79
C ASN A 152 11.39 -28.90 -11.29
N GLU A 153 10.36 -28.13 -10.89
CA GLU A 153 10.11 -27.78 -9.48
C GLU A 153 11.27 -27.02 -8.81
N VAL A 154 12.10 -26.35 -9.60
CA VAL A 154 13.22 -25.58 -9.06
C VAL A 154 12.69 -24.25 -8.52
N PRO A 155 12.85 -23.96 -7.22
CA PRO A 155 12.41 -22.68 -6.64
C PRO A 155 13.11 -21.49 -7.29
N LEU A 156 12.39 -20.38 -7.45
CA LEU A 156 12.88 -19.16 -8.08
C LEU A 156 14.15 -18.63 -7.40
N ASN A 157 14.23 -18.72 -6.06
CA ASN A 157 15.41 -18.30 -5.31
C ASN A 157 16.67 -19.11 -5.61
N LYS A 158 16.55 -20.29 -6.24
CA LYS A 158 17.67 -21.12 -6.71
C LYS A 158 18.04 -20.86 -8.17
N ARG A 159 17.37 -19.94 -8.87
CA ARG A 159 17.71 -19.54 -10.24
C ARG A 159 18.77 -18.43 -10.27
N GLY A 160 19.43 -18.29 -11.43
CA GLY A 160 20.40 -17.23 -11.68
C GLY A 160 19.83 -15.84 -11.44
N SER A 161 20.69 -14.88 -11.09
CA SER A 161 20.30 -13.50 -10.77
C SER A 161 19.51 -12.82 -11.91
N GLY A 162 19.91 -13.01 -13.17
CA GLY A 162 19.19 -12.47 -14.33
C GLY A 162 17.74 -12.95 -14.44
N PHE A 163 17.49 -14.24 -14.22
CA PHE A 163 16.13 -14.79 -14.24
C PHE A 163 15.28 -14.23 -13.10
N ARG A 164 15.84 -14.16 -11.88
CA ARG A 164 15.16 -13.57 -10.72
C ARG A 164 14.81 -12.10 -10.95
N ARG A 165 15.73 -11.34 -11.56
CA ARG A 165 15.52 -9.94 -11.90
C ARG A 165 14.42 -9.74 -12.94
N LEU A 166 14.38 -10.56 -14.00
CA LEU A 166 13.30 -10.52 -14.98
C LEU A 166 11.93 -10.84 -14.36
N MET A 167 11.88 -11.80 -13.45
CA MET A 167 10.64 -12.10 -12.71
C MET A 167 10.20 -10.92 -11.84
N LEU A 168 11.14 -10.29 -11.14
CA LEU A 168 10.84 -9.12 -10.31
C LEU A 168 10.38 -7.92 -11.14
N LEU A 169 11.03 -7.66 -12.28
CA LEU A 169 10.63 -6.62 -13.22
C LEU A 169 9.23 -6.91 -13.80
N SER A 170 8.97 -8.15 -14.20
CA SER A 170 7.65 -8.58 -14.71
C SER A 170 6.55 -8.35 -13.68
N PHE A 171 6.81 -8.70 -12.41
CA PHE A 171 5.86 -8.44 -11.33
C PHE A 171 5.62 -6.94 -11.12
N PHE A 172 6.69 -6.15 -11.08
CA PHE A 172 6.59 -4.71 -10.93
C PHE A 172 5.72 -4.09 -12.04
N LEU A 173 5.98 -4.44 -13.30
CA LEU A 173 5.18 -3.97 -14.44
C LEU A 173 3.70 -4.38 -14.30
N ALA A 174 3.43 -5.64 -13.96
CA ALA A 174 2.06 -6.13 -13.78
C ALA A 174 1.30 -5.38 -12.66
N GLU A 175 1.96 -5.08 -11.54
CA GLU A 175 1.34 -4.33 -10.44
C GLU A 175 1.04 -2.88 -10.83
N VAL A 176 1.95 -2.23 -11.55
CA VAL A 176 1.73 -0.86 -12.03
C VAL A 176 0.61 -0.80 -13.07
N GLU A 177 0.54 -1.78 -13.98
CA GLU A 177 -0.56 -1.89 -14.96
C GLU A 177 -1.92 -2.09 -14.28
N LYS A 178 -1.96 -2.92 -13.24
CA LYS A 178 -3.17 -3.12 -12.43
C LYS A 178 -3.65 -1.79 -11.80
N GLN A 179 -2.74 -1.02 -11.20
CA GLN A 179 -3.08 0.29 -10.63
C GLN A 179 -3.55 1.31 -11.68
N LYS A 180 -2.94 1.29 -12.87
CA LYS A 180 -3.33 2.16 -13.99
C LYS A 180 -4.77 1.92 -14.42
N ASN A 181 -5.20 0.65 -14.49
CA ASN A 181 -6.57 0.28 -14.84
C ASN A 181 -7.60 0.82 -13.83
N ASP A 182 -7.21 0.98 -12.57
CA ASP A 182 -8.09 1.49 -11.51
C ASP A 182 -8.17 3.03 -11.47
N THR A 183 -7.13 3.74 -11.91
CA THR A 183 -6.98 5.19 -11.67
C THR A 183 -7.07 6.09 -12.92
N LYS A 184 -7.07 5.53 -14.14
CA LYS A 184 -7.10 6.26 -15.44
C LYS A 184 -6.06 7.39 -15.60
N VAL A 185 -5.08 7.51 -14.71
CA VAL A 185 -3.97 8.47 -14.82
C VAL A 185 -2.85 7.87 -15.66
N ASN A 186 -2.08 8.74 -16.32
CA ASN A 186 -0.90 8.29 -17.08
C ASN A 186 0.17 7.73 -16.12
N THR A 187 1.01 6.84 -16.63
CA THR A 187 2.08 6.23 -15.85
C THR A 187 3.41 6.48 -16.54
N ILE A 188 4.41 6.91 -15.77
CA ILE A 188 5.81 7.04 -16.20
C ILE A 188 6.58 5.90 -15.53
N TYR A 189 7.19 5.05 -16.35
CA TYR A 189 8.08 4.00 -15.89
C TYR A 189 9.51 4.51 -15.92
N ALA A 190 10.21 4.42 -14.80
CA ALA A 190 11.64 4.64 -14.69
C ALA A 190 12.29 3.33 -14.27
N ILE A 191 12.95 2.65 -15.20
CA ILE A 191 13.58 1.35 -14.96
C ILE A 191 15.09 1.55 -15.09
N GLU A 192 15.81 1.34 -14.00
CA GLU A 192 17.25 1.47 -13.97
C GLU A 192 17.94 0.20 -14.45
N GLU A 193 18.91 0.35 -15.35
CA GLU A 193 19.72 -0.71 -15.95
C GLU A 193 18.95 -2.03 -16.22
N PRO A 194 17.81 -2.00 -16.94
CA PRO A 194 16.97 -3.19 -17.13
C PRO A 194 17.74 -4.43 -17.65
N GLU A 195 18.84 -4.23 -18.35
CA GLU A 195 19.72 -5.21 -18.96
C GLU A 195 20.76 -5.86 -18.01
N THR A 196 21.00 -5.27 -16.84
CA THR A 196 22.05 -5.75 -15.91
C THR A 196 21.78 -7.19 -15.45
N SER A 197 22.83 -8.02 -15.44
CA SER A 197 22.80 -9.45 -15.09
C SER A 197 21.99 -10.37 -16.04
N LEU A 198 21.53 -9.88 -17.19
CA LEU A 198 20.87 -10.71 -18.20
C LEU A 198 21.87 -11.41 -19.11
N HIS A 199 21.46 -12.53 -19.70
CA HIS A 199 22.20 -13.16 -20.80
C HIS A 199 22.30 -12.18 -21.98
N PRO A 200 23.43 -12.11 -22.72
CA PRO A 200 23.62 -11.16 -23.83
C PRO A 200 22.50 -11.17 -24.88
N ASP A 201 21.89 -12.33 -25.12
CA ASP A 201 20.75 -12.43 -26.05
C ASP A 201 19.49 -11.73 -25.55
N LEU A 202 19.32 -11.63 -24.23
CA LEU A 202 18.18 -10.93 -23.61
C LEU A 202 18.43 -9.44 -23.41
N GLN A 203 19.69 -9.01 -23.31
CA GLN A 203 20.06 -7.60 -23.19
C GLN A 203 19.61 -6.77 -24.41
N LYS A 204 19.52 -7.39 -25.59
CA LYS A 204 19.14 -6.72 -26.85
C LYS A 204 17.66 -6.26 -26.90
N TYR A 205 16.84 -6.72 -25.97
CA TYR A 205 15.40 -6.40 -25.92
C TYR A 205 15.07 -5.23 -24.98
N PHE A 206 16.09 -4.67 -24.32
CA PHE A 206 15.99 -3.49 -23.46
C PHE A 206 16.78 -2.33 -24.07
#